data_AF-A0A970I0C3-F1
#
_entry.id   AF-A0A970I0C3-F1
#
_cell.length_a   1.000
_cell.length_b   1.000
_cell.length_c   1.000
_cell.angle_alpha   90.00
_cell.angle_beta   90.00
_cell.angle_gamma   90.00
#
_symmetry.space_group_name_H-M   'P 1'
#
loop_
_entity.id
_entity.type
_entity.pdbx_description
1 polymer ?
#
loop_
_entity_poly.entity_id
_entity_poly.type
_entity_poly.pdbx_seq_one_letter_code
_entity_poly.pdbx_strand_id
1 'polypeptide(L)' 'MALLRLLSSAIELTAALLMLRLGKVDAALRINATLGLVGPLVMIGVTALGIAGLAQHVSYGKLLLVALGVGIVLFALKS' A
#
# COMPACT_ATOMS: atom_id res chain seq x y z
N MET A 1 -4.02 5.34 10.34
CA MET A 1 -2.71 5.13 9.70
C MET A 1 -1.91 4.01 10.36
N ALA A 2 -1.51 4.13 11.63
CA ALA A 2 -0.67 3.13 12.30
C ALA A 2 -1.25 1.71 12.27
N LEU A 3 -2.54 1.55 12.59
CA LEU A 3 -3.23 0.25 12.54
C LEU A 3 -3.21 -0.41 11.15
N LEU A 4 -3.42 0.36 10.08
CA LEU A 4 -3.34 -0.17 8.70
C LEU A 4 -1.93 -0.67 8.36
N ARG A 5 -0.89 0.01 8.84
CA ARG A 5 0.49 -0.47 8.68
C ARG A 5 0.74 -1.75 9.44
N LEU A 6 0.32 -1.82 10.70
CA LEU A 6 0.45 -3.05 11.50
C LEU A 6 -0.26 -4.23 10.84
N LEU A 7 -1.48 -4.01 10.34
CA LEU A 7 -2.22 -5.05 9.62
C LEU A 7 -1.50 -5.49 8.34
N SER A 8 -1.03 -4.54 7.52
CA SER A 8 -0.27 -4.83 6.29
C SER A 8 0.99 -5.65 6.59
N SER A 9 1.77 -5.23 7.59
CA SER A 9 2.99 -5.93 7.99
C SER A 9 2.70 -7.33 8.52
N ALA A 10 1.58 -7.52 9.25
CA ALA A 10 1.16 -8.84 9.70
C ALA A 10 0.78 -9.75 8.52
N ILE A 11 0.11 -9.23 7.50
CA ILE A 11 -0.24 -9.99 6.28
C ILE A 11 1.04 -10.40 5.53
N GLU A 12 1.97 -9.48 5.30
CA GLU A 12 3.25 -9.78 4.63
C GLU A 12 4.08 -10.79 5.42
N LEU A 13 4.19 -10.63 6.74
CA LEU A 13 4.90 -11.56 7.59
C LEU A 13 4.28 -12.95 7.56
N THR A 14 2.95 -13.04 7.65
CA THR A 14 2.23 -14.33 7.59
C THR A 14 2.48 -15.03 6.27
N ALA A 15 2.45 -14.29 5.17
CA ALA A 15 2.75 -14.85 3.88
C ALA A 15 4.21 -15.32 3.74
N ALA A 16 5.18 -14.54 4.22
CA ALA A 16 6.58 -14.95 4.24
C ALA A 16 6.77 -16.24 5.05
N LEU A 17 6.10 -16.36 6.20
CA LEU A 17 6.11 -17.60 7.00
C LEU A 17 5.47 -18.78 6.25
N LEU A 18 4.40 -18.56 5.49
CA LEU A 18 3.80 -19.60 4.63
C LEU A 18 4.73 -20.02 3.48
N MET A 19 5.42 -19.07 2.85
CA MET A 19 6.42 -19.37 1.81
C MET A 19 7.55 -20.24 2.40
N LEU A 20 8.07 -19.89 3.58
CA LEU A 20 9.09 -20.67 4.29
C LEU A 20 8.59 -22.07 4.65
N ARG A 21 7.36 -22.17 5.17
CA ARG A 21 6.77 -23.46 5.57
C ARG A 21 6.55 -24.40 4.38
N LEU A 22 6.17 -23.87 3.22
CA LEU A 22 5.90 -24.68 2.04
C LEU A 22 7.18 -25.09 1.31
N GLY A 23 8.25 -24.28 1.38
CA GLY A 23 9.57 -24.62 0.85
C GLY A 23 9.61 -24.88 -0.66
N LYS A 24 8.57 -24.46 -1.40
CA LYS A 24 8.42 -24.70 -2.84
C LYS A 24 8.29 -23.37 -3.57
N VAL A 25 9.11 -23.18 -4.61
CA VAL A 25 9.14 -21.95 -5.41
C VAL A 25 7.77 -21.67 -6.06
N ASP A 26 7.10 -22.68 -6.60
CA ASP A 26 5.76 -22.52 -7.20
C ASP A 26 4.73 -22.00 -6.20
N ALA A 27 4.73 -22.54 -4.98
CA ALA A 27 3.85 -22.09 -3.91
C ALA A 27 4.18 -20.65 -3.47
N ALA A 28 5.47 -20.31 -3.39
CA ALA A 28 5.90 -18.96 -3.06
C ALA A 28 5.47 -17.94 -4.13
N LEU A 29 5.56 -18.29 -5.41
CA LEU A 29 5.09 -17.45 -6.51
C LEU A 29 3.58 -17.21 -6.45
N ARG A 30 2.78 -18.24 -6.15
CA ARG A 30 1.33 -18.11 -5.99
C ARG A 30 0.98 -17.18 -4.82
N ILE A 31 1.63 -17.38 -3.67
CA ILE A 31 1.43 -16.51 -2.50
C ILE A 31 1.84 -15.07 -2.84
N ASN A 32 2.97 -14.87 -3.50
CA ASN A 32 3.43 -13.53 -3.89
C ASN A 32 2.50 -12.85 -4.90
N ALA A 33 1.95 -13.60 -5.85
CA ALA A 33 0.96 -13.08 -6.80
C ALA A 33 -0.30 -12.58 -6.07
N THR A 34 -0.75 -13.29 -5.03
CA THR A 34 -1.88 -12.83 -4.20
C THR A 34 -1.52 -11.61 -3.33
N LEU A 35 -0.29 -11.51 -2.83
CA LEU A 35 0.22 -10.36 -2.08
C LEU A 35 0.45 -9.11 -2.90
N GLY A 36 0.70 -9.27 -4.21
CA GLY A 36 1.03 -8.14 -5.08
C GLY A 36 0.02 -7.01 -5.05
N LEU A 37 -1.24 -7.29 -4.68
CA LEU A 37 -2.30 -6.29 -4.52
C LEU A 37 -2.37 -5.66 -3.12
N VAL A 38 -1.84 -6.32 -2.08
CA VAL A 38 -1.92 -5.84 -0.70
C VAL A 38 -1.13 -4.54 -0.52
N GLY A 39 0.10 -4.49 -1.04
CA GLY A 39 0.95 -3.30 -0.97
C GLY A 39 0.30 -2.04 -1.56
N PRO A 40 -0.15 -2.06 -2.83
CA PRO A 40 -0.86 -0.96 -3.45
C PRO A 40 -2.13 -0.53 -2.68
N LEU A 41 -2.96 -1.47 -2.24
CA LEU A 41 -4.20 -1.16 -1.51
C LEU A 41 -3.92 -0.49 -0.16
N VAL A 42 -2.96 -1.00 0.59
CA VAL A 42 -2.53 -0.40 1.87
C VAL A 42 -1.95 0.98 1.63
N MET A 43 -1.11 1.16 0.61
CA MET A 43 -0.50 2.45 0.33
C MET A 43 -1.56 3.51 0.00
N ILE A 44 -2.55 3.18 -0.81
CA ILE A 44 -3.72 4.04 -1.09
C ILE A 44 -4.46 4.38 0.21
N GLY A 45 -4.83 3.37 1.01
CA GLY A 45 -5.59 3.58 2.24
C GLY A 45 -4.85 4.42 3.28
N VAL A 46 -3.55 4.19 3.46
CA VAL A 46 -2.73 4.95 4.41
C VAL A 46 -2.54 6.39 3.95
N THR A 47 -2.35 6.61 2.65
CA THR A 47 -2.28 7.95 2.04
C THR A 47 -3.59 8.70 2.20
N ALA A 48 -4.72 8.05 1.90
CA ALA A 48 -6.05 8.64 2.07
C ALA A 48 -6.33 9.04 3.53
N LEU A 49 -6.02 8.16 4.50
CA LEU A 49 -6.15 8.50 5.92
C LEU A 49 -5.20 9.63 6.35
N GLY A 50 -3.99 9.67 5.80
CA GLY A 50 -3.02 10.74 6.07
C GLY A 50 -3.54 12.09 5.58
N ILE A 51 -4.04 12.14 4.35
CA ILE A 51 -4.63 13.36 3.77
C ILE A 51 -5.90 13.76 4.52
N ALA A 52 -6.78 12.81 4.85
CA ALA A 52 -8.02 13.08 5.59
C ALA A 52 -7.74 13.68 6.98
N GLY A 53 -6.75 13.15 7.71
CA GLY A 53 -6.33 13.71 9.00
C GLY A 53 -5.69 15.09 8.89
N LEU A 54 -5.11 15.41 7.73
CA LEU A 54 -4.49 16.70 7.43
C LEU A 54 -5.47 17.73 6.83
N ALA A 55 -6.62 17.29 6.31
CA ALA A 55 -7.52 18.12 5.51
C ALA A 55 -8.05 19.36 6.24
N GLN A 56 -8.13 19.34 7.56
CA GLN A 56 -8.56 20.48 8.37
C GLN A 56 -7.42 21.48 8.69
N HIS A 57 -6.17 21.10 8.45
CA HIS A 57 -4.98 21.88 8.81
C HIS A 57 -4.06 22.24 7.63
N VAL A 58 -4.42 21.81 6.43
CA VAL A 58 -3.58 21.96 5.23
C VAL A 58 -4.19 22.99 4.28
N SER A 59 -3.39 23.99 3.89
CA SER A 59 -3.81 25.00 2.92
C SER A 59 -4.09 24.38 1.55
N TYR A 60 -5.03 24.97 0.81
CA TYR A 60 -5.45 24.52 -0.51
C TYR A 60 -4.28 24.30 -1.49
N GLY A 61 -3.21 25.11 -1.42
CA GLY A 61 -2.01 24.94 -2.25
C GLY A 61 -1.24 23.64 -1.99
N LYS A 62 -1.15 23.20 -0.73
CA LYS A 62 -0.52 21.92 -0.36
C LYS A 62 -1.38 20.72 -0.79
N LEU A 63 -2.71 20.85 -0.71
CA LEU A 63 -3.64 19.84 -1.24
C LEU A 63 -3.49 19.66 -2.76
N LEU A 64 -3.33 20.76 -3.50
CA LEU A 64 -3.07 20.75 -4.94
C LEU A 64 -1.77 19.99 -5.31
N LEU A 65 -0.70 20.23 -4.56
CA LEU A 65 0.58 19.51 -4.74
C LEU A 65 0.44 18.01 -4.47
N VAL A 66 -0.30 17.62 -3.42
CA VAL A 66 -0.58 16.21 -3.12
C VAL A 66 -1.40 15.56 -4.23
N ALA A 67 -2.44 16.23 -4.72
CA ALA A 67 -3.27 15.73 -5.82
C ALA A 67 -2.45 15.55 -7.11
N LEU A 68 -1.55 16.49 -7.43
CA LEU A 68 -0.61 16.37 -8.55
C LEU A 68 0.32 15.16 -8.39
N GLY A 69 0.90 14.96 -7.20
CA GLY A 69 1.76 13.82 -6.92
C GLY A 69 1.04 12.48 -7.11
N VAL A 70 -0.19 12.35 -6.60
CA VAL A 70 -1.03 11.18 -6.82
C VAL A 70 -1.34 10.98 -8.31
N GLY A 71 -1.66 12.06 -9.03
CA GLY A 71 -1.89 12.02 -10.48
C GLY A 71 -0.69 11.51 -11.28
N ILE A 72 0.52 11.93 -10.92
CA ILE A 72 1.77 11.46 -11.55
C ILE A 72 1.97 9.96 -11.32
N VAL A 73 1.78 9.47 -10.09
CA VAL A 73 1.90 8.04 -9.78
C VAL A 73 0.90 7.22 -10.61
N LEU A 74 -0.36 7.66 -10.69
CA LEU A 74 -1.38 6.98 -11.49
C LEU A 74 -1.07 7.01 -12.99
N PHE A 75 -0.56 8.13 -13.50
CA PHE A 75 -0.13 8.24 -14.89
C PHE A 75 1.04 7.30 -15.19
N ALA A 76 2.05 7.26 -14.32
CA ALA A 76 3.21 6.38 -14.45
C ALA A 76 2.84 4.89 -14.40
N LEU A 77 1.86 4.51 -13.59
CA LEU A 77 1.36 3.11 -13.52
C LEU A 77 0.55 2.68 -14.75
N LYS A 78 0.00 3.64 -15.51
CA LYS A 78 -0.80 3.37 -16.72
C LYS A 78 0.05 3.29 -17.99
N SER A 79 1.26 3.86 -17.98
CA SER A 79 2.16 3.94 -19.14
C SER A 79 3.08 2.73 -19.26
#